data_AF-A0A9X3DGZ9-F1
#
_entry.id   AF-A0A9X3DGZ9-F1
#
_cell.length_a   1.000
_cell.length_b   1.000
_cell.length_c   1.000
_cell.angle_alpha   90.00
_cell.angle_beta   90.00
_cell.angle_gamma   90.00
#
_symmetry.space_group_name_H-M   'P 1'
#
loop_
_entity.id
_entity.type
_entity.pdbx_description
1 polymer ?
#
loop_
_entity_poly.entity_id
_entity_poly.type
_entity_poly.pdbx_seq_one_letter_code
_entity_poly.pdbx_strand_id
1 'polypeptide(L)'
;MNKNKFVYTAFLAIAFAATVSACRDKRSTGLEYARNMYDALALNPDQPVDTTNKLLASFKGHTAQVPPANTKPVGFTEYDEYPNTKEGYEAAGVSMVNPLPVDTLNLAEGKHLFGVFCSPCHGEKGDGQGHLVKIEKFSGVPAYQTGASSRGGNMVDLTPGKIYHTITYGVNNMGSHASQITPTDRWKVVMYVQQLQKGQ
;
A
#
# COMPACT_ATOMS: atom_id res chain seq x y z
N MET A 1 4.70 59.35 -40.05
CA MET A 1 4.73 58.34 -38.95
C MET A 1 6.04 58.46 -38.21
N ASN A 2 6.00 58.63 -36.89
CA ASN A 2 7.21 58.83 -36.09
C ASN A 2 7.90 57.47 -35.89
N LYS A 3 9.01 57.23 -36.60
CA LYS A 3 9.68 55.92 -36.68
C LYS A 3 9.96 55.31 -35.30
N ASN A 4 10.23 56.15 -34.30
CA ASN A 4 10.47 55.72 -32.93
C ASN A 4 9.20 55.14 -32.27
N LYS A 5 8.01 55.70 -32.52
CA LYS A 5 6.74 55.16 -31.98
C LYS A 5 6.43 53.77 -32.54
N PHE A 6 6.82 53.49 -33.79
CA PHE A 6 6.66 52.17 -34.41
C PHE A 6 7.61 51.13 -33.79
N VAL A 7 8.86 51.50 -33.51
CA VAL A 7 9.82 50.61 -32.83
C VAL A 7 9.39 50.29 -31.40
N TYR A 8 8.94 51.29 -30.64
CA TYR A 8 8.46 51.05 -29.26
C TYR A 8 7.21 50.18 -29.19
N THR A 9 6.26 50.36 -30.10
CA THR A 9 5.05 49.53 -30.17
C THR A 9 5.36 48.09 -30.58
N ALA A 10 6.29 47.89 -31.52
CA ALA A 10 6.76 46.55 -31.87
C ALA A 10 7.45 45.84 -30.70
N PHE A 11 8.31 46.54 -29.94
CA PHE A 11 8.96 45.97 -28.75
C PHE A 11 7.95 45.60 -27.66
N LEU A 12 6.95 46.46 -27.40
CA LEU A 12 5.87 46.17 -26.45
C LEU A 12 5.04 44.96 -26.88
N ALA A 13 4.75 44.83 -28.17
CA ALA A 13 4.00 43.67 -28.70
C ALA A 13 4.80 42.37 -28.57
N ILE A 14 6.11 42.39 -28.84
CA ILE A 14 6.98 41.21 -28.68
C ILE A 14 7.12 40.84 -27.20
N ALA A 15 7.31 41.83 -26.31
CA ALA A 15 7.39 41.60 -24.87
C ALA A 15 6.07 41.01 -24.32
N PHE A 16 4.92 41.49 -24.79
CA PHE A 16 3.61 40.95 -24.44
C PHE A 16 3.39 39.53 -24.97
N ALA A 17 3.80 39.25 -26.21
CA ALA A 17 3.73 37.90 -26.76
C ALA A 17 4.62 36.90 -25.99
N ALA A 18 5.82 37.33 -25.57
CA ALA A 18 6.74 36.52 -24.79
C ALA A 18 6.20 36.20 -23.38
N THR A 19 5.55 37.15 -22.70
CA THR A 19 4.95 36.92 -21.38
C THR A 19 3.72 36.01 -21.45
N VAL A 20 2.87 36.16 -22.47
CA VAL A 20 1.71 35.28 -22.67
C VAL A 20 2.14 33.86 -23.06
N SER A 21 3.20 33.71 -23.86
CA SER A 21 3.78 32.40 -24.20
C SER A 21 4.51 31.72 -23.03
N ALA A 22 4.90 32.47 -21.98
CA ALA A 22 5.55 31.93 -20.79
C ALA A 22 4.54 31.32 -19.79
N CYS A 23 3.25 31.63 -19.92
CA CYS A 23 2.18 30.97 -19.17
C CYS A 23 1.87 29.59 -19.78
N ARG A 24 2.80 28.65 -19.64
CA ARG A 24 2.58 27.24 -20.01
C ARG A 24 2.12 26.47 -18.79
N ASP A 25 1.02 25.73 -18.93
CA ASP A 25 0.59 24.79 -17.91
C ASP A 25 1.69 23.73 -17.71
N LYS A 26 2.29 23.70 -16.51
CA LYS A 26 3.32 22.71 -16.15
C LYS A 26 2.76 21.29 -16.06
N ARG A 27 1.43 21.12 -16.07
CA ARG A 27 0.74 19.82 -16.08
C ARG A 27 0.30 19.39 -17.47
N SER A 28 0.53 20.21 -18.50
CA SER A 28 0.25 19.80 -19.88
C SER A 28 1.21 18.69 -20.30
N THR A 29 0.67 17.59 -20.84
CA THR A 29 1.44 16.49 -21.42
C THR A 29 2.22 16.90 -22.68
N GLY A 30 1.96 18.10 -23.21
CA GLY A 30 2.63 18.63 -24.40
C GLY A 30 1.95 18.23 -25.70
N LEU A 31 2.60 18.56 -26.81
CA LEU A 31 2.15 18.16 -28.15
C LEU A 31 2.84 16.86 -28.55
N GLU A 32 2.06 15.95 -29.11
CA GLU A 32 2.54 14.68 -29.62
C GLU A 32 2.31 14.62 -31.13
N TYR A 33 3.35 14.26 -31.87
CA TYR A 33 3.29 14.10 -33.33
C TYR A 33 3.24 12.62 -33.68
N ALA A 34 2.31 12.25 -34.57
CA ALA A 34 2.13 10.88 -35.07
C ALA A 34 1.98 9.82 -33.95
N ARG A 35 0.92 9.93 -33.14
CA ARG A 35 0.54 8.97 -32.08
C ARG A 35 0.10 7.60 -32.62
N ASN A 36 1.01 6.87 -33.26
CA ASN A 36 0.79 5.50 -33.66
C ASN A 36 1.32 4.58 -32.56
N MET A 37 0.43 3.85 -31.89
CA MET A 37 0.75 2.90 -30.81
C MET A 37 1.34 3.51 -29.52
N TYR A 38 1.09 4.80 -29.26
CA TYR A 38 1.42 5.43 -27.97
C TYR A 38 0.50 4.93 -26.86
N ASP A 39 -0.77 4.71 -27.21
CA ASP A 39 -1.77 4.10 -26.36
C ASP A 39 -1.95 2.63 -26.75
N ALA A 40 -2.03 1.76 -25.74
CA ALA A 40 -2.32 0.36 -25.97
C ALA A 40 -3.75 0.19 -26.49
N LEU A 41 -3.93 -0.64 -27.52
CA LEU A 41 -5.28 -1.09 -27.92
C LEU A 41 -5.90 -2.01 -26.86
N ALA A 42 -5.05 -2.77 -26.16
CA ALA A 42 -5.45 -3.62 -25.05
C ALA A 42 -5.70 -2.79 -23.78
N LEU A 43 -6.55 -3.31 -22.91
CA LEU A 43 -6.86 -2.65 -21.65
C LEU A 43 -5.75 -2.87 -20.62
N ASN A 44 -5.09 -1.81 -20.15
CA ASN A 44 -4.16 -1.89 -19.03
C ASN A 44 -4.90 -2.13 -17.69
N PRO A 45 -4.28 -2.75 -16.69
CA PRO A 45 -4.97 -3.14 -15.44
C PRO A 45 -5.52 -1.98 -14.59
N ASP A 46 -4.95 -0.80 -14.68
CA ASP A 46 -5.25 0.37 -13.84
C ASP A 46 -5.77 1.59 -14.62
N GLN A 47 -5.97 1.44 -15.93
CA GLN A 47 -6.42 2.55 -16.75
C GLN A 47 -7.92 2.87 -16.53
N PRO A 48 -8.31 4.16 -16.66
CA PRO A 48 -9.71 4.53 -16.69
C PRO A 48 -10.40 3.96 -17.94
N VAL A 49 -11.67 3.61 -17.80
CA VAL A 49 -12.48 3.07 -18.89
C VAL A 49 -13.52 4.08 -19.34
N ASP A 50 -13.60 4.32 -20.64
CA ASP A 50 -14.67 5.09 -21.25
C ASP A 50 -16.00 4.30 -21.23
N THR A 51 -16.93 4.75 -20.40
CA THR A 51 -18.24 4.13 -20.20
C THR A 51 -19.26 4.53 -21.26
N THR A 52 -18.92 5.43 -22.21
CA THR A 52 -19.79 5.74 -23.35
C THR A 52 -19.87 4.57 -24.35
N ASN A 53 -18.84 3.72 -24.36
CA ASN A 53 -18.87 2.45 -25.08
C ASN A 53 -19.82 1.48 -24.36
N LYS A 54 -20.89 1.06 -25.06
CA LYS A 54 -21.91 0.14 -24.50
C LYS A 54 -21.34 -1.17 -23.98
N LEU A 55 -20.24 -1.67 -24.56
CA LEU A 55 -19.59 -2.91 -24.12
C LEU A 55 -18.84 -2.73 -22.80
N LEU A 56 -18.42 -1.50 -22.49
CA LEU A 56 -17.61 -1.16 -21.32
C LEU A 56 -18.40 -0.38 -20.26
N ALA A 57 -19.68 -0.08 -20.52
CA ALA A 57 -20.55 0.60 -19.56
C ALA A 57 -20.66 -0.16 -18.21
N SER A 58 -20.55 -1.49 -18.23
CA SER A 58 -20.59 -2.35 -17.03
C SER A 58 -19.32 -2.26 -16.17
N PHE A 59 -18.22 -1.72 -16.68
CA PHE A 59 -16.92 -1.66 -16.00
C PHE A 59 -16.82 -0.53 -14.98
N LYS A 60 -17.86 0.33 -14.87
CA LYS A 60 -17.94 1.41 -13.87
C LYS A 60 -16.67 2.28 -13.81
N GLY A 61 -16.06 2.53 -14.97
CA GLY A 61 -14.92 3.43 -15.13
C GLY A 61 -13.53 2.85 -14.83
N HIS A 62 -13.39 1.57 -14.52
CA HIS A 62 -12.10 0.94 -14.22
C HIS A 62 -11.96 -0.42 -14.90
N THR A 63 -10.75 -0.79 -15.33
CA THR A 63 -10.51 -2.07 -16.01
C THR A 63 -10.46 -3.26 -15.05
N ALA A 64 -9.86 -3.11 -13.86
CA ALA A 64 -9.76 -4.14 -12.84
C ALA A 64 -11.10 -4.42 -12.14
N GLN A 65 -11.86 -5.39 -12.67
CA GLN A 65 -13.14 -5.81 -12.09
C GLN A 65 -12.94 -6.74 -10.88
N VAL A 66 -13.88 -6.69 -9.94
CA VAL A 66 -13.91 -7.61 -8.80
C VAL A 66 -14.24 -9.02 -9.30
N PRO A 67 -13.47 -10.06 -8.92
CA PRO A 67 -13.78 -11.43 -9.30
C PRO A 67 -15.12 -11.87 -8.69
N PRO A 68 -15.82 -12.85 -9.28
CA PRO A 68 -17.04 -13.39 -8.70
C PRO A 68 -16.81 -13.90 -7.28
N ALA A 69 -17.80 -13.71 -6.41
CA ALA A 69 -17.72 -14.16 -5.02
C ALA A 69 -17.45 -15.67 -4.92
N ASN A 70 -16.69 -16.07 -3.89
CA ASN A 70 -16.33 -17.47 -3.59
C ASN A 70 -15.49 -18.17 -4.68
N THR A 71 -14.83 -17.42 -5.55
CA THR A 71 -13.84 -17.98 -6.48
C THR A 71 -12.48 -18.12 -5.80
N LYS A 72 -11.82 -19.27 -6.02
CA LYS A 72 -10.49 -19.55 -5.47
C LYS A 72 -9.44 -19.55 -6.59
N PRO A 73 -8.33 -18.79 -6.48
CA PRO A 73 -7.30 -18.79 -7.51
C PRO A 73 -6.51 -20.11 -7.50
N VAL A 74 -6.09 -20.58 -8.68
CA VAL A 74 -5.19 -21.73 -8.78
C VAL A 74 -3.80 -21.33 -8.29
N GLY A 75 -3.21 -22.13 -7.40
CA GLY A 75 -1.87 -21.88 -6.85
C GLY A 75 -1.82 -20.81 -5.75
N PHE A 76 -2.97 -20.36 -5.25
CA PHE A 76 -3.06 -19.46 -4.11
C PHE A 76 -3.67 -20.17 -2.90
N THR A 77 -2.90 -20.31 -1.83
CA THR A 77 -3.40 -20.85 -0.57
C THR A 77 -4.01 -19.71 0.24
N GLU A 78 -5.34 -19.70 0.32
CA GLU A 78 -6.08 -18.71 1.11
C GLU A 78 -5.93 -18.95 2.61
N TYR A 79 -6.11 -17.88 3.38
CA TYR A 79 -6.32 -17.95 4.82
C TYR A 79 -7.82 -18.01 5.09
N ASP A 80 -8.42 -19.20 4.95
CA ASP A 80 -9.85 -19.44 5.10
C ASP A 80 -10.20 -20.39 6.27
N GLU A 81 -9.21 -21.08 6.83
CA GLU A 81 -9.40 -22.03 7.94
C GLU A 81 -9.87 -21.36 9.24
N TYR A 82 -9.48 -20.10 9.48
CA TYR A 82 -9.79 -19.38 10.71
C TYR A 82 -10.58 -18.10 10.40
N PRO A 83 -11.87 -18.04 10.74
CA PRO A 83 -12.69 -16.87 10.46
C PRO A 83 -12.25 -15.67 11.29
N ASN A 84 -12.57 -14.45 10.83
CA ASN A 84 -12.33 -13.21 11.57
C ASN A 84 -13.27 -13.06 12.79
N THR A 85 -13.12 -13.95 13.76
CA THR A 85 -13.82 -13.95 15.03
C THR A 85 -12.83 -14.17 16.17
N LYS A 86 -13.28 -13.97 17.41
CA LYS A 86 -12.44 -14.21 18.59
C LYS A 86 -12.01 -15.68 18.67
N GLU A 87 -12.92 -16.59 18.38
CA GLU A 87 -12.68 -18.03 18.38
C GLU A 87 -11.68 -18.42 17.29
N GLY A 88 -11.81 -17.84 16.09
CA GLY A 88 -10.86 -18.03 15.00
C GLY A 88 -9.46 -17.52 15.34
N TYR A 89 -9.36 -16.36 15.99
CA TYR A 89 -8.09 -15.81 16.47
C TYR A 89 -7.42 -16.70 17.52
N GLU A 90 -8.17 -17.22 18.49
CA GLU A 90 -7.63 -18.13 19.50
C GLU A 90 -7.23 -19.48 18.89
N ALA A 91 -8.06 -20.05 18.01
CA ALA A 91 -7.76 -21.30 17.32
C ALA A 91 -6.52 -21.19 16.42
N ALA A 92 -6.38 -20.09 15.69
CA ALA A 92 -5.19 -19.77 14.91
C ALA A 92 -3.96 -19.68 15.81
N GLY A 93 -4.10 -19.07 16.98
CA GLY A 93 -3.03 -18.92 17.94
C GLY A 93 -2.46 -20.23 18.49
N VAL A 94 -3.28 -21.28 18.55
CA VAL A 94 -2.88 -22.61 19.04
C VAL A 94 -2.33 -23.48 17.91
N SER A 95 -2.98 -23.47 16.76
CA SER A 95 -2.77 -24.48 15.71
C SER A 95 -1.78 -24.03 14.64
N MET A 96 -1.63 -22.73 14.42
CA MET A 96 -0.78 -22.23 13.34
C MET A 96 0.66 -22.04 13.80
N VAL A 97 1.56 -22.63 13.04
CA VAL A 97 3.00 -22.46 13.16
C VAL A 97 3.55 -21.90 11.86
N ASN A 98 4.64 -21.13 11.96
CA ASN A 98 5.32 -20.62 10.78
C ASN A 98 5.97 -21.80 10.03
N PRO A 99 5.57 -22.10 8.77
CA PRO A 99 6.12 -23.24 8.03
C PRO A 99 7.51 -22.93 7.45
N LEU A 100 7.95 -21.67 7.44
CA LEU A 100 9.22 -21.26 6.86
C LEU A 100 10.40 -21.55 7.81
N PRO A 101 11.54 -22.02 7.29
CA PRO A 101 12.75 -22.17 8.09
C PRO A 101 13.25 -20.80 8.55
N VAL A 102 13.75 -20.74 9.78
CA VAL A 102 14.40 -19.54 10.32
C VAL A 102 15.82 -19.49 9.76
N ASP A 103 16.01 -18.72 8.69
CA ASP A 103 17.29 -18.47 8.06
C ASP A 103 17.53 -16.97 7.83
N THR A 104 18.75 -16.62 7.42
CA THR A 104 19.16 -15.22 7.23
C THR A 104 18.39 -14.52 6.11
N LEU A 105 17.94 -15.27 5.09
CA LEU A 105 17.22 -14.72 3.96
C LEU A 105 15.79 -14.34 4.36
N ASN A 106 15.05 -15.28 4.95
CA ASN A 106 13.68 -15.06 5.43
C ASN A 106 13.61 -13.96 6.48
N LEU A 107 14.60 -13.88 7.38
CA LEU A 107 14.69 -12.79 8.36
C LEU A 107 15.00 -11.44 7.71
N ALA A 108 15.92 -11.38 6.75
CA ALA A 108 16.25 -10.14 6.05
C ALA A 108 15.04 -9.62 5.24
N GLU A 109 14.34 -10.52 4.55
CA GLU A 109 13.11 -10.19 3.82
C GLU A 109 11.98 -9.78 4.78
N GLY A 110 11.78 -10.50 5.88
CA GLY A 110 10.82 -10.15 6.93
C GLY A 110 11.08 -8.77 7.53
N LYS A 111 12.35 -8.44 7.78
CA LYS A 111 12.78 -7.10 8.23
C LYS A 111 12.46 -6.02 7.21
N HIS A 112 12.76 -6.28 5.93
CA HIS A 112 12.46 -5.33 4.86
C HIS A 112 10.94 -5.06 4.76
N LEU A 113 10.13 -6.12 4.71
CA LEU A 113 8.68 -6.04 4.65
C LEU A 113 8.10 -5.33 5.87
N PHE A 114 8.59 -5.63 7.07
CA PHE A 114 8.20 -4.91 8.28
C PHE A 114 8.55 -3.42 8.18
N GLY A 115 9.74 -3.10 7.67
CA GLY A 115 10.17 -1.73 7.42
C GLY A 115 9.19 -0.96 6.53
N VAL A 116 8.71 -1.58 5.46
CA VAL A 116 7.80 -0.96 4.49
C VAL A 116 6.37 -0.84 5.05
N PHE A 117 5.81 -1.92 5.58
CA PHE A 117 4.38 -2.00 5.87
C PHE A 117 4.00 -1.73 7.33
N CYS A 118 4.91 -1.96 8.28
CA CYS A 118 4.60 -1.98 9.71
C CYS A 118 5.29 -0.86 10.48
N SER A 119 6.55 -0.56 10.17
CA SER A 119 7.38 0.42 10.87
C SER A 119 6.81 1.85 10.91
N PRO A 120 6.04 2.34 9.90
CA PRO A 120 5.45 3.68 9.97
C PRO A 120 4.55 3.89 11.20
N CYS A 121 3.92 2.82 11.69
CA CYS A 121 3.09 2.82 12.90
C CYS A 121 3.83 2.21 14.10
N HIS A 122 4.45 1.03 13.95
CA HIS A 122 5.02 0.26 15.05
C HIS A 122 6.47 0.65 15.42
N GLY A 123 7.13 1.48 14.62
CA GLY A 123 8.54 1.83 14.78
C GLY A 123 9.46 0.71 14.31
N GLU A 124 10.68 1.06 13.86
CA GLU A 124 11.66 0.07 13.35
C GLU A 124 12.07 -0.96 14.40
N LYS A 125 12.07 -0.55 15.67
CA LYS A 125 12.37 -1.40 16.83
C LYS A 125 11.13 -2.10 17.39
N GLY A 126 9.95 -1.85 16.84
CA GLY A 126 8.70 -2.40 17.37
C GLY A 126 8.31 -1.84 18.74
N ASP A 127 8.75 -0.63 19.08
CA ASP A 127 8.49 0.07 20.34
C ASP A 127 7.16 0.83 20.36
N GLY A 128 6.37 0.72 19.28
CA GLY A 128 5.13 1.47 19.11
C GLY A 128 5.35 2.96 18.83
N GLN A 129 6.60 3.39 18.56
CA GLN A 129 6.97 4.78 18.30
C GLN A 129 7.29 5.02 16.82
N GLY A 130 6.41 4.54 15.93
CA GLY A 130 6.46 4.83 14.51
C GLY A 130 6.30 6.32 14.19
N HIS A 131 6.67 6.72 12.98
CA HIS A 131 6.59 8.12 12.55
C HIS A 131 5.19 8.69 12.74
N LEU A 132 4.13 7.94 12.40
CA LEU A 132 2.74 8.39 12.53
C LEU A 132 2.30 8.61 13.98
N VAL A 133 2.90 7.89 14.93
CA VAL A 133 2.68 8.09 16.37
C VAL A 133 3.40 9.35 16.83
N LYS A 134 4.64 9.57 16.37
CA LYS A 134 5.45 10.76 16.71
C LYS A 134 4.85 12.07 16.22
N ILE A 135 4.14 12.05 15.09
CA ILE A 135 3.41 13.23 14.57
C ILE A 135 1.95 13.31 15.05
N GLU A 136 1.60 12.49 16.06
CA GLU A 136 0.29 12.50 16.73
C GLU A 136 -0.91 12.23 15.80
N LYS A 137 -0.69 11.52 14.69
CA LYS A 137 -1.77 11.09 13.78
C LYS A 137 -2.38 9.76 14.18
N PHE A 138 -1.63 8.94 14.91
CA PHE A 138 -2.08 7.70 15.52
C PHE A 138 -1.65 7.63 16.97
N SER A 139 -2.43 6.92 17.80
CA SER A 139 -2.11 6.67 19.20
C SER A 139 -2.48 5.24 19.58
N GLY A 140 -1.92 4.74 20.69
CA GLY A 140 -2.25 3.41 21.21
C GLY A 140 -1.63 2.24 20.44
N VAL A 141 -0.57 2.47 19.66
CA VAL A 141 0.19 1.38 19.03
C VAL A 141 1.05 0.70 20.10
N PRO A 142 0.87 -0.60 20.37
CA PRO A 142 1.57 -1.26 21.46
C PRO A 142 3.01 -1.65 21.06
N ALA A 143 3.92 -1.58 22.03
CA ALA A 143 5.29 -2.08 21.89
C ALA A 143 5.32 -3.62 21.96
N TYR A 144 6.12 -4.29 21.14
CA TYR A 144 6.16 -5.75 21.11
C TYR A 144 6.79 -6.39 22.36
N GLN A 145 7.73 -5.71 23.01
CA GLN A 145 8.44 -6.26 24.19
C GLN A 145 7.71 -5.99 25.51
N THR A 146 7.04 -4.84 25.63
CA THR A 146 6.52 -4.33 26.91
C THR A 146 5.04 -3.96 26.87
N GLY A 147 4.42 -3.94 25.68
CA GLY A 147 3.04 -3.54 25.51
C GLY A 147 2.05 -4.64 25.88
N ALA A 148 0.81 -4.23 26.15
CA ALA A 148 -0.32 -5.13 26.29
C ALA A 148 -1.09 -5.27 24.97
N SER A 149 -1.60 -6.47 24.71
CA SER A 149 -2.47 -6.74 23.57
C SER A 149 -3.89 -6.24 23.87
N SER A 150 -4.52 -5.60 22.87
CA SER A 150 -5.93 -5.19 22.96
C SER A 150 -6.91 -6.37 23.08
N ARG A 151 -6.44 -7.59 22.78
CA ARG A 151 -7.19 -8.85 22.92
C ARG A 151 -6.81 -9.62 24.19
N GLY A 152 -6.08 -8.99 25.12
CA GLY A 152 -5.63 -9.58 26.38
C GLY A 152 -4.23 -10.21 26.30
N GLY A 153 -3.54 -10.25 27.44
CA GLY A 153 -2.15 -10.71 27.55
C GLY A 153 -1.11 -9.65 27.12
N ASN A 154 0.16 -10.04 27.14
CA ASN A 154 1.25 -9.17 26.70
C ASN A 154 1.56 -9.37 25.22
N MET A 155 2.08 -8.33 24.56
CA MET A 155 2.51 -8.41 23.17
C MET A 155 3.65 -9.39 22.95
N VAL A 156 4.52 -9.59 23.95
CA VAL A 156 5.65 -10.53 23.91
C VAL A 156 5.18 -11.99 23.83
N ASP A 157 3.99 -12.29 24.35
CA ASP A 157 3.42 -13.63 24.43
C ASP A 157 2.55 -13.98 23.20
N LEU A 158 2.43 -13.08 22.22
CA LEU A 158 1.65 -13.35 21.01
C LEU A 158 2.29 -14.47 20.19
N THR A 159 1.52 -15.53 19.99
CA THR A 159 1.92 -16.68 19.17
C THR A 159 1.97 -16.30 17.68
N PRO A 160 2.75 -17.03 16.85
CA PRO A 160 2.92 -16.69 15.43
C PRO A 160 1.57 -16.69 14.68
N GLY A 161 0.67 -17.62 15.00
CA GLY A 161 -0.68 -17.66 14.46
C GLY A 161 -1.52 -16.41 14.77
N LYS A 162 -1.45 -15.89 16.01
CA LYS A 162 -2.14 -14.65 16.40
C LYS A 162 -1.62 -13.44 15.62
N ILE A 163 -0.30 -13.35 15.42
CA ILE A 163 0.30 -12.27 14.64
C ILE A 163 -0.14 -12.38 13.17
N TYR A 164 -0.07 -13.58 12.57
CA TYR A 164 -0.50 -13.82 11.19
C TYR A 164 -1.98 -13.46 10.95
N HIS A 165 -2.86 -13.90 11.87
CA HIS A 165 -4.29 -13.59 11.83
C HIS A 165 -4.53 -12.07 11.86
N THR A 166 -3.76 -11.36 12.69
CA THR A 166 -3.84 -9.90 12.81
C THR A 166 -3.39 -9.19 11.55
N ILE A 167 -2.30 -9.61 10.92
CA ILE A 167 -1.85 -9.04 9.65
C ILE A 167 -2.90 -9.28 8.55
N THR A 168 -3.56 -10.44 8.59
CA THR A 168 -4.53 -10.84 7.58
C THR A 168 -5.86 -10.08 7.69
N TYR A 169 -6.44 -9.94 8.88
CA TYR A 169 -7.75 -9.28 9.03
C TYR A 169 -7.68 -7.86 9.57
N GLY A 170 -6.57 -7.48 10.20
CA GLY A 170 -6.48 -6.25 10.98
C GLY A 170 -7.00 -6.43 12.40
N VAL A 171 -6.88 -5.36 13.20
CA VAL A 171 -7.46 -5.26 14.54
C VAL A 171 -7.67 -3.79 14.90
N ASN A 172 -8.88 -3.43 15.33
CA ASN A 172 -9.23 -2.05 15.69
C ASN A 172 -8.84 -1.06 14.55
N ASN A 173 -7.87 -0.18 14.82
CA ASN A 173 -7.39 0.83 13.88
C ASN A 173 -6.34 0.30 12.88
N MET A 174 -5.84 -0.92 13.07
CA MET A 174 -4.94 -1.58 12.12
C MET A 174 -5.77 -2.27 11.04
N GLY A 175 -5.68 -1.81 9.80
CA GLY A 175 -6.36 -2.42 8.66
C GLY A 175 -5.76 -3.77 8.25
N SER A 176 -6.45 -4.46 7.33
CA SER A 176 -5.95 -5.69 6.71
C SER A 176 -4.79 -5.39 5.75
N HIS A 177 -3.72 -6.18 5.83
CA HIS A 177 -2.64 -6.17 4.86
C HIS A 177 -2.77 -7.31 3.83
N ALA A 178 -3.90 -8.01 3.80
CA ALA A 178 -4.02 -9.23 2.99
C ALA A 178 -3.92 -8.99 1.48
N SER A 179 -4.32 -7.82 1.01
CA SER A 179 -4.23 -7.41 -0.39
C SER A 179 -2.84 -6.94 -0.81
N GLN A 180 -1.96 -6.64 0.15
CA GLN A 180 -0.64 -6.05 -0.10
C GLN A 180 0.50 -7.03 0.14
N ILE A 181 0.34 -7.95 1.10
CA ILE A 181 1.37 -8.90 1.53
C ILE A 181 0.88 -10.32 1.25
N THR A 182 1.69 -11.08 0.51
CA THR A 182 1.39 -12.48 0.18
C THR A 182 1.37 -13.36 1.45
N PRO A 183 0.67 -14.51 1.47
CA PRO A 183 0.66 -15.42 2.61
C PRO A 183 2.07 -15.80 3.11
N THR A 184 2.97 -16.11 2.18
CA THR A 184 4.37 -16.44 2.49
C THR A 184 5.11 -15.27 3.12
N ASP A 185 4.93 -14.06 2.60
CA ASP A 185 5.61 -12.87 3.11
C ASP A 185 5.06 -12.43 4.47
N ARG A 186 3.78 -12.66 4.76
CA ARG A 186 3.22 -12.46 6.11
C ARG A 186 3.94 -13.33 7.12
N TRP A 187 4.27 -14.58 6.77
CA TRP A 187 5.05 -15.45 7.66
C TRP A 187 6.47 -14.95 7.91
N LYS A 188 7.13 -14.35 6.92
CA LYS A 188 8.43 -13.69 7.11
C LYS A 188 8.32 -12.48 8.04
N VAL A 189 7.27 -11.67 7.88
CA VAL A 189 6.99 -10.55 8.80
C VAL A 189 6.72 -11.07 10.21
N VAL A 190 5.91 -12.11 10.39
CA VAL A 190 5.67 -12.75 11.68
C VAL A 190 6.98 -13.20 12.33
N MET A 191 7.86 -13.85 11.56
CA MET A 191 9.18 -14.28 12.03
C MET A 191 10.00 -13.11 12.57
N TYR A 192 10.02 -11.99 11.84
CA TYR A 192 10.73 -10.78 12.27
C TYR A 192 10.08 -10.12 13.50
N VAL A 193 8.75 -10.07 13.58
CA VAL A 193 8.03 -9.58 14.77
C VAL A 193 8.39 -10.42 16.00
N GLN A 194 8.51 -11.75 15.85
CA GLN A 194 8.96 -12.62 16.94
C GLN A 194 10.40 -12.37 17.38
N GLN A 195 11.24 -11.83 16.50
CA GLN A 195 12.58 -11.37 16.85
C GLN A 195 12.52 -10.06 17.64
N LEU A 196 11.67 -9.12 17.22
CA LEU A 196 11.44 -7.86 17.94
C LEU A 196 10.86 -8.08 19.35
N GLN A 197 9.96 -9.06 19.52
CA GLN A 197 9.44 -9.49 20.84
C GLN A 197 10.57 -9.89 21.80
N LYS A 198 11.68 -10.43 21.28
CA LYS A 198 12.86 -10.86 22.06
C LYS A 198 13.91 -9.77 22.25
N GLY A 199 13.70 -8.57 21.71
CA GLY A 199 14.68 -7.49 21.77
C GLY A 199 15.85 -7.62 20.81
N GLN A 200 15.68 -8.37 19.73
CA GLN A 200 16.69 -8.65 18.72
C GLN A 200 16.46 -7.87 17.43
#